data_AF-A0A7Z0PRI3-F1
#
_entry.id   AF-A0A7Z0PRI3-F1
#
_cell.length_a   1.000
_cell.length_b   1.000
_cell.length_c   1.000
_cell.angle_alpha   90.00
_cell.angle_beta   90.00
_cell.angle_gamma   90.00
#
_symmetry.space_group_name_H-M   'P 1'
#
loop_
_entity.id
_entity.type
_entity.pdbx_description
1 polymer ?
#
loop_
_entity_poly.entity_id
_entity_poly.type
_entity_poly.pdbx_seq_one_letter_code
_entity_poly.pdbx_strand_id
1 'polypeptide(L)'
;MTIHALRRLLDEIDAQGGPEAAREDRLRLTEGTSPMTTQTATTQASPGQPQTLPVGQLLAWGDQHSDPEVQAQAARARAALVGLRQRHAADQELTAITAEKDQLEKRLAELQARQDELQPTPAKKRRTPVVRDYDTREVRAWAAEAGIDCPKVGQIPRRVLDAWRQRPAA
;
A
#
# COMPACT_ATOMS: atom_id res chain seq x y z
N MET A 1 -5.59 24.83 17.52
CA MET A 1 -5.98 25.10 16.13
C MET A 1 -7.45 24.71 15.97
N THR A 2 -8.35 25.66 15.73
CA THR A 2 -9.79 25.39 15.56
C THR A 2 -10.10 25.09 14.08
N ILE A 3 -11.15 24.29 13.82
CA ILE A 3 -11.56 23.90 12.45
C ILE A 3 -11.82 25.13 11.57
N HIS A 4 -12.30 26.23 12.15
CA HIS A 4 -12.49 27.49 11.44
C HIS A 4 -11.18 28.17 11.00
N ALA A 5 -10.11 28.07 11.78
CA ALA A 5 -8.81 28.62 11.40
C ALA A 5 -8.21 27.85 10.21
N LEU A 6 -8.37 26.52 10.19
CA LEU A 6 -7.89 25.68 9.09
C LEU A 6 -8.64 25.95 7.78
N ARG A 7 -9.97 26.12 7.83
CA ARG A 7 -10.76 26.44 6.62
C ARG A 7 -10.36 27.78 6.00
N ARG A 8 -10.16 28.81 6.84
CA ARG A 8 -9.72 30.12 6.39
C ARG A 8 -8.35 30.08 5.71
N LEU A 9 -7.42 29.27 6.24
CA LEU A 9 -6.10 29.08 5.64
C LEU A 9 -6.20 28.38 4.27
N LEU A 10 -7.07 27.39 4.12
CA LEU A 10 -7.27 26.68 2.85
C LEU A 10 -7.89 27.60 1.79
N ASP A 11 -8.89 28.41 2.15
CA ASP A 11 -9.48 29.40 1.22
C ASP A 11 -8.44 30.44 0.76
N GLU A 12 -7.52 30.83 1.65
CA GLU A 12 -6.44 31.78 1.34
C GLU A 12 -5.34 31.18 0.45
N ILE A 13 -5.06 29.89 0.58
CA ILE A 13 -4.14 29.15 -0.31
C ILE A 13 -4.78 29.00 -1.70
N ASP A 14 -6.06 28.67 -1.78
CA ASP A 14 -6.77 28.52 -3.06
C ASP A 14 -6.87 29.86 -3.81
N ALA A 15 -7.09 30.97 -3.11
CA ALA A 15 -7.07 32.31 -3.70
C ALA A 15 -5.70 32.71 -4.29
N GLN A 16 -4.61 32.10 -3.82
CA GLN A 16 -3.24 32.37 -4.27
C GLN A 16 -2.76 31.41 -5.37
N GLY A 17 -3.65 30.60 -5.95
CA GLY A 17 -3.33 29.64 -7.00
C GLY A 17 -3.24 28.19 -6.51
N GLY A 18 -3.70 27.92 -5.29
CA GLY A 18 -3.84 26.58 -4.74
C GLY A 18 -2.50 25.87 -4.50
N PRO A 19 -2.48 24.53 -4.48
CA PRO A 19 -1.28 23.75 -4.16
C PRO A 19 -0.17 23.87 -5.21
N GLU A 20 -0.47 24.28 -6.45
CA GLU A 20 0.55 24.53 -7.47
C GLU A 20 1.36 25.80 -7.15
N ALA A 21 0.73 26.84 -6.60
CA ALA A 21 1.45 28.02 -6.10
C ALA A 21 2.33 27.69 -4.88
N ALA A 22 1.96 26.68 -4.09
CA ALA A 22 2.80 26.17 -2.99
C ALA A 22 4.07 25.50 -3.52
N ARG A 23 3.96 24.75 -4.62
CA ARG A 23 5.09 24.03 -5.24
C ARG A 23 6.09 24.97 -5.90
N GLU A 24 5.62 26.11 -6.42
CA GLU A 24 6.46 27.14 -7.03
C GLU A 24 6.98 28.18 -6.02
N ASP A 25 6.76 27.98 -4.72
CA ASP A 25 7.14 28.89 -3.64
C ASP A 25 6.58 30.32 -3.81
N ARG A 26 5.38 30.42 -4.41
CA ARG A 26 4.69 31.68 -4.72
C ARG A 26 3.61 32.04 -3.71
N LEU A 27 3.35 31.19 -2.72
CA LEU A 27 2.39 31.47 -1.65
C LEU A 27 2.94 32.51 -0.67
N ARG A 28 2.21 33.61 -0.52
CA ARG A 28 2.42 34.61 0.53
C ARG A 28 1.42 34.38 1.65
N LEU A 29 1.82 33.56 2.63
CA LEU A 29 1.08 33.40 3.88
C LEU A 29 1.38 34.61 4.76
N THR A 30 0.39 35.47 4.97
CA THR A 30 0.52 36.66 5.83
C THR A 30 0.28 36.29 7.29
N GLU A 31 1.11 35.42 7.86
CA GLU A 31 1.16 35.24 9.31
C GLU A 31 2.00 36.35 9.94
N GLY A 32 1.40 37.10 10.87
CA GLY A 32 1.97 38.26 11.55
C GLY A 32 3.24 37.95 12.35
N THR A 33 4.37 37.91 11.66
CA THR A 33 5.71 38.16 12.21
C THR A 33 6.50 38.88 11.13
N SER A 34 7.19 39.93 11.55
CA SER A 34 7.85 40.96 10.75
C SER A 34 8.54 40.48 9.45
N PRO A 35 8.52 41.29 8.39
CA PRO A 35 9.12 40.94 7.11
C PRO A 35 10.64 40.89 7.23
N MET A 36 11.23 39.70 7.26
CA MET A 36 12.60 39.55 6.76
C MET A 36 12.52 39.45 5.24
N THR A 37 12.55 40.62 4.63
CA THR A 37 13.17 40.90 3.35
C THR A 37 14.31 39.91 3.06
N THR A 38 14.11 38.94 2.18
CA THR A 38 15.23 38.31 1.45
C THR A 38 15.73 39.30 0.41
N GLN A 39 16.27 40.41 0.91
CA GLN A 39 17.29 41.17 0.23
C GLN A 39 18.48 40.23 0.17
N THR A 40 19.02 40.05 -1.03
CA THR A 40 20.44 39.77 -1.24
C THR A 40 21.24 40.82 -0.48
N ALA A 41 21.42 40.58 0.82
CA ALA A 41 22.30 41.34 1.67
C ALA A 41 23.71 40.86 1.36
N THR A 42 24.47 41.73 0.70
CA THR A 42 25.91 41.79 0.87
C THR A 42 26.22 41.68 2.36
N THR A 43 26.83 40.56 2.74
CA THR A 43 27.23 40.26 4.11
C THR A 43 28.11 41.38 4.65
N GLN A 44 27.56 42.20 5.56
CA GLN A 44 28.36 43.00 6.47
C GLN A 44 29.18 42.04 7.33
N ALA A 45 30.50 42.10 7.16
CA ALA A 45 31.47 41.38 7.95
C ALA A 45 31.35 41.80 9.43
N SER A 46 30.89 40.90 10.29
CA SER A 46 31.26 40.93 11.71
C SER A 46 32.75 40.62 11.82
N PRO A 47 33.58 41.47 12.45
CA PRO A 47 35.00 41.21 12.63
C PRO A 47 35.17 40.10 13.68
N GLY A 48 35.21 38.84 13.24
CA GLY A 48 35.54 37.71 14.12
C GLY A 48 34.92 36.34 13.77
N GLN A 49 34.01 36.25 12.80
CA GLN A 49 33.48 34.96 12.35
C GLN A 49 34.32 34.45 11.16
N PRO A 50 34.86 33.21 11.20
CA PRO A 50 35.54 32.65 10.05
C PRO A 50 34.55 32.58 8.88
N GLN A 51 34.94 33.16 7.74
CA GLN A 51 34.08 33.22 6.55
C GLN A 51 33.70 31.79 6.14
N THR A 52 32.41 31.50 6.10
CA THR A 52 31.88 30.19 5.66
C THR A 52 31.98 30.09 4.14
N LEU A 53 33.05 29.48 3.66
CA LEU A 53 33.22 29.18 2.23
C LEU A 53 32.28 28.04 1.81
N PRO A 54 31.64 28.12 0.62
CA PRO A 54 30.91 26.99 0.05
C PRO A 54 31.79 25.75 -0.05
N VAL A 55 31.23 24.57 0.23
CA VAL A 55 31.96 23.28 0.25
C VAL A 55 32.76 23.04 -1.03
N GLY A 56 32.19 23.38 -2.20
CA GLY A 56 32.90 23.25 -3.47
C GLY A 56 34.16 24.12 -3.58
N GLN A 57 34.11 25.35 -3.06
CA GLN A 57 35.26 26.26 -3.03
C GLN A 57 36.31 25.82 -2.01
N LEU A 58 35.88 25.32 -0.84
CA LEU A 58 36.78 24.79 0.18
C LEU A 58 37.57 23.56 -0.31
N LEU A 59 36.90 22.66 -1.03
CA LEU A 59 37.55 21.49 -1.62
C LEU A 59 38.52 21.88 -2.75
N ALA A 60 38.13 22.84 -3.60
CA ALA A 60 39.01 23.34 -4.66
C ALA A 60 40.25 24.04 -4.08
N TRP A 61 40.10 24.79 -2.99
CA TRP A 61 41.23 25.37 -2.26
C TRP A 61 42.13 24.28 -1.67
N GLY A 62 41.54 23.25 -1.06
CA GLY A 62 42.29 22.14 -0.46
C GLY A 62 43.14 21.38 -1.49
N ASP A 63 42.68 21.27 -2.73
CA ASP A 63 43.42 20.63 -3.82
C ASP A 63 44.61 21.45 -4.32
N GLN A 64 44.48 22.77 -4.28
CA GLN A 64 45.52 23.71 -4.73
C GLN A 64 46.53 24.01 -3.62
N HIS A 65 46.30 23.50 -2.40
CA HIS A 65 47.18 23.75 -1.27
C HIS A 65 48.52 23.04 -1.47
N SER A 66 49.62 23.68 -1.05
CA SER A 66 50.95 23.06 -1.07
C SER A 66 51.16 21.98 0.00
N ASP A 67 50.25 21.85 0.95
CA ASP A 67 50.38 20.91 2.07
C ASP A 67 49.70 19.57 1.69
N PRO A 68 50.44 18.45 1.64
CA PRO A 68 49.89 17.16 1.27
C PRO A 68 48.79 16.66 2.22
N GLU A 69 48.82 17.02 3.50
CA GLU A 69 47.77 16.62 4.46
C GLU A 69 46.44 17.31 4.15
N VAL A 70 46.49 18.59 3.76
CA VAL A 70 45.31 19.36 3.36
C VAL A 70 44.71 18.81 2.06
N GLN A 71 45.55 18.46 1.09
CA GLN A 71 45.11 17.79 -0.14
C GLN A 71 44.45 16.43 0.17
N ALA A 72 45.06 15.63 1.04
CA ALA A 72 44.51 14.34 1.46
C ALA A 72 43.17 14.50 2.21
N GLN A 73 43.00 15.56 3.00
CA GLN A 73 41.74 15.89 3.64
C GLN A 73 40.65 16.27 2.61
N ALA A 74 40.98 17.08 1.60
CA ALA A 74 40.05 17.42 0.52
C ALA A 74 39.63 16.18 -0.29
N ALA A 75 40.57 15.27 -0.57
CA ALA A 75 40.27 13.99 -1.23
C ALA A 75 39.31 13.11 -0.41
N ARG A 76 39.58 12.95 0.90
CA ARG A 76 38.70 12.20 1.82
C ARG A 76 37.31 12.81 1.92
N ALA A 77 37.23 14.14 2.03
CA ALA A 77 35.96 14.85 2.10
C ALA A 77 35.13 14.67 0.81
N ARG A 78 35.77 14.67 -0.37
CA ARG A 78 35.09 14.36 -1.64
C ARG A 78 34.54 12.94 -1.69
N ALA A 79 35.32 11.96 -1.27
CA ALA A 79 34.86 10.57 -1.19
C ALA A 79 33.64 10.44 -0.27
N ALA A 80 33.66 11.10 0.90
CA ALA A 80 32.54 11.13 1.82
C ALA A 80 31.28 11.79 1.22
N LEU A 81 31.43 12.92 0.53
CA LEU A 81 30.31 13.59 -0.14
C LEU A 81 29.70 12.75 -1.27
N VAL A 82 30.52 12.01 -2.02
CA VAL A 82 30.03 11.08 -3.04
C VAL A 82 29.20 9.97 -2.37
N GLY A 83 29.69 9.38 -1.29
CA GLY A 83 28.94 8.36 -0.53
C GLY A 83 27.61 8.88 0.02
N LEU A 84 27.60 10.10 0.58
CA LEU A 84 26.37 10.73 1.07
C LEU A 84 25.35 10.99 -0.04
N ARG A 85 25.80 11.48 -1.20
CA ARG A 85 24.92 11.71 -2.35
C ARG A 85 24.33 10.40 -2.89
N GLN A 86 25.14 9.35 -2.98
CA GLN A 86 24.67 8.03 -3.38
C GLN A 86 23.62 7.49 -2.41
N ARG A 87 23.84 7.62 -1.10
CA ARG A 87 22.86 7.17 -0.10
C ARG A 87 21.57 7.96 -0.20
N HIS A 88 21.66 9.28 -0.32
CA HIS A 88 20.50 10.14 -0.48
C HIS A 88 19.70 9.80 -1.75
N ALA A 89 20.38 9.56 -2.88
CA ALA A 89 19.71 9.13 -4.11
C ALA A 89 18.99 7.78 -3.92
N ALA A 90 19.63 6.81 -3.27
CA ALA A 90 19.01 5.52 -2.97
C ALA A 90 17.78 5.66 -2.03
N ASP A 91 17.86 6.53 -1.01
CA ASP A 91 16.75 6.78 -0.10
C ASP A 91 15.58 7.48 -0.83
N GLN A 92 15.86 8.37 -1.79
CA GLN A 92 14.86 8.99 -2.66
C GLN A 92 14.18 7.97 -3.58
N GLU A 93 14.95 7.09 -4.22
CA GLU A 93 14.43 6.00 -5.05
C GLU A 93 13.54 5.05 -4.23
N LEU A 94 13.97 4.69 -3.03
CA LEU A 94 13.18 3.83 -2.14
C LEU A 94 11.86 4.50 -1.74
N THR A 95 11.90 5.80 -1.47
CA THR A 95 10.68 6.58 -1.16
C THR A 95 9.73 6.61 -2.36
N ALA A 96 10.24 6.81 -3.57
CA ALA A 96 9.46 6.79 -4.80
C ALA A 96 8.80 5.43 -5.04
N ILE A 97 9.58 4.34 -4.94
CA ILE A 97 9.08 2.96 -5.09
C ILE A 97 8.00 2.65 -4.05
N THR A 98 8.19 3.10 -2.80
CA THR A 98 7.21 2.87 -1.74
C THR A 98 5.89 3.62 -2.04
N ALA A 99 5.98 4.87 -2.51
CA ALA A 99 4.81 5.64 -2.90
C ALA A 99 4.07 5.00 -4.10
N GLU A 100 4.79 4.49 -5.08
CA GLU A 100 4.21 3.76 -6.22
C GLU A 100 3.53 2.46 -5.78
N LYS A 101 4.17 1.71 -4.89
CA LYS A 101 3.59 0.50 -4.30
C LYS A 101 2.25 0.81 -3.64
N ASP A 102 2.20 1.83 -2.79
CA ASP A 102 0.97 2.22 -2.10
C ASP A 102 -0.15 2.64 -3.09
N GLN A 103 0.21 3.29 -4.19
CA GLN A 103 -0.74 3.63 -5.26
C GLN A 103 -1.27 2.39 -5.98
N LEU A 104 -0.40 1.43 -6.28
CA LEU A 104 -0.77 0.18 -6.93
C LEU A 104 -1.67 -0.68 -6.02
N GLU A 105 -1.36 -0.76 -4.73
CA GLU A 105 -2.20 -1.47 -3.75
C GLU A 105 -3.61 -0.86 -3.66
N LYS A 106 -3.73 0.48 -3.69
CA LYS A 106 -5.03 1.15 -3.76
C LYS A 106 -5.80 0.78 -5.02
N ARG A 107 -5.15 0.81 -6.19
CA ARG A 107 -5.78 0.42 -7.47
C ARG A 107 -6.20 -1.05 -7.47
N LEU A 108 -5.40 -1.94 -6.90
CA LEU A 108 -5.75 -3.35 -6.75
C LEU A 108 -6.97 -3.51 -5.85
N ALA A 109 -7.04 -2.78 -4.73
CA ALA A 109 -8.20 -2.82 -3.84
C ALA A 109 -9.47 -2.32 -4.56
N GLU A 110 -9.38 -1.25 -5.35
CA GLU A 110 -10.50 -0.74 -6.16
C GLU A 110 -10.97 -1.76 -7.21
N LEU A 111 -10.04 -2.41 -7.91
CA LEU A 111 -10.36 -3.45 -8.89
C LEU A 111 -10.96 -4.68 -8.23
N GLN A 112 -10.46 -5.08 -7.06
CA GLN A 112 -11.01 -6.19 -6.28
C GLN A 112 -12.43 -5.87 -5.82
N ALA A 113 -12.69 -4.65 -5.33
CA ALA A 113 -14.02 -4.21 -4.95
C ALA A 113 -14.99 -4.27 -6.14
N ARG A 114 -14.57 -3.83 -7.32
CA ARG A 114 -15.37 -3.96 -8.56
C ARG A 114 -15.59 -5.41 -8.95
N GLN A 115 -14.58 -6.26 -8.80
CA GLN A 115 -14.72 -7.68 -9.07
C GLN A 115 -15.76 -8.31 -8.13
N ASP A 116 -15.73 -7.96 -6.85
CA ASP A 116 -16.67 -8.49 -5.86
C ASP A 116 -18.09 -7.96 -6.08
N GLU A 117 -18.25 -6.72 -6.56
CA GLU A 117 -19.54 -6.16 -6.97
C GLU A 117 -20.12 -6.86 -8.20
N LEU A 118 -19.28 -7.17 -9.19
CA LEU A 118 -19.68 -7.84 -10.42
C LEU A 118 -19.79 -9.36 -10.27
N GLN A 119 -19.22 -9.93 -9.21
CA GLN A 119 -19.29 -11.37 -8.97
C GLN A 119 -20.76 -11.76 -8.76
N PRO A 120 -21.31 -12.64 -9.61
CA PRO A 120 -22.67 -13.10 -9.43
C PRO A 120 -22.77 -13.81 -8.09
N THR A 121 -23.70 -13.36 -7.24
CA THR A 121 -23.94 -14.00 -5.96
C THR A 121 -24.21 -15.47 -6.24
N PRO A 122 -23.46 -16.42 -5.64
CA PRO A 122 -23.63 -17.83 -5.95
C PRO A 122 -25.08 -18.17 -5.64
N ALA A 123 -25.85 -18.47 -6.70
CA ALA A 123 -27.24 -18.87 -6.56
C ALA A 123 -27.28 -19.99 -5.52
N LYS A 124 -28.01 -19.78 -4.42
CA LYS A 124 -28.24 -20.83 -3.42
C LYS A 124 -28.67 -22.06 -4.19
N LYS A 125 -27.78 -23.06 -4.29
CA LYS A 125 -28.09 -24.34 -4.93
C LYS A 125 -29.27 -24.90 -4.18
N ARG A 126 -30.49 -24.67 -4.68
CA ARG A 126 -31.67 -25.39 -4.24
C ARG A 126 -31.29 -26.83 -4.48
N ARG A 127 -31.07 -27.60 -3.40
CA ARG A 127 -30.82 -29.04 -3.49
C ARG A 127 -32.00 -29.59 -4.27
N THR A 128 -31.79 -29.91 -5.54
CA THR A 128 -32.75 -30.62 -6.35
C THR A 128 -33.11 -31.86 -5.53
N PRO A 129 -34.39 -32.10 -5.22
CA PRO A 129 -34.76 -33.33 -4.51
C PRO A 129 -34.18 -34.47 -5.34
N VAL A 130 -33.29 -35.26 -4.74
CA VAL A 130 -32.77 -36.47 -5.36
C VAL A 130 -33.99 -37.34 -5.59
N VAL A 131 -34.46 -37.38 -6.84
CA VAL A 131 -35.49 -38.32 -7.27
C VAL A 131 -34.88 -39.69 -7.02
N ARG A 132 -35.39 -40.40 -6.02
CA ARG A 132 -34.93 -41.76 -5.71
C ARG A 132 -35.71 -42.69 -6.61
N ASP A 133 -35.00 -43.50 -7.40
CA ASP A 133 -35.59 -44.51 -8.29
C ASP A 133 -36.17 -45.73 -7.54
N TYR A 134 -36.39 -45.62 -6.22
CA TYR A 134 -36.87 -46.70 -5.37
C TYR A 134 -37.74 -46.16 -4.24
N ASP A 135 -38.80 -46.89 -3.89
CA ASP A 135 -39.59 -46.60 -2.70
C ASP A 135 -38.88 -47.16 -1.46
N THR A 136 -38.56 -46.26 -0.53
CA THR A 136 -37.93 -46.62 0.75
C THR A 136 -38.77 -47.58 1.61
N ARG A 137 -40.10 -47.58 1.46
CA ARG A 137 -40.98 -48.48 2.19
C ARG A 137 -40.85 -49.92 1.69
N GLU A 138 -40.78 -50.09 0.38
CA GLU A 138 -40.63 -51.40 -0.26
C GLU A 138 -39.30 -52.05 0.11
N VAL A 139 -38.21 -51.28 0.04
CA VAL A 139 -36.87 -51.79 0.39
C VAL A 139 -36.80 -52.20 1.88
N ARG A 140 -37.48 -51.47 2.77
CA ARG A 140 -37.52 -51.81 4.21
C ARG A 140 -38.37 -53.05 4.49
N ALA A 141 -39.52 -53.19 3.83
CA ALA A 141 -40.37 -54.37 3.95
C ALA A 141 -39.59 -55.62 3.51
N TRP A 142 -38.93 -55.54 2.35
CA TRP A 142 -38.08 -56.61 1.86
C TRP A 142 -36.91 -56.92 2.81
N ALA A 143 -36.24 -55.89 3.35
CA ALA A 143 -35.13 -56.11 4.29
C ALA A 143 -35.60 -56.82 5.56
N ALA A 144 -36.80 -56.49 6.06
CA ALA A 144 -37.40 -57.17 7.22
C ALA A 144 -37.74 -58.63 6.92
N GLU A 145 -38.28 -58.93 5.73
CA GLU A 145 -38.57 -60.30 5.28
C GLU A 145 -37.29 -61.12 5.07
N ALA A 146 -36.22 -60.49 4.55
CA ALA A 146 -34.93 -61.12 4.31
C ALA A 146 -34.05 -61.23 5.58
N GLY A 147 -34.50 -60.70 6.73
CA GLY A 147 -33.73 -60.69 7.97
C GLY A 147 -32.50 -59.78 7.96
N ILE A 148 -32.47 -58.77 7.08
CA ILE A 148 -31.36 -57.82 6.93
C ILE A 148 -31.61 -56.60 7.82
N ASP A 149 -30.62 -56.22 8.63
CA ASP A 149 -30.71 -55.05 9.51
C ASP A 149 -30.84 -53.75 8.71
N CYS A 150 -31.99 -53.08 8.83
CA CYS A 150 -32.28 -51.82 8.17
C CYS A 150 -32.92 -50.81 9.14
N PRO A 151 -32.42 -49.56 9.20
CA PRO A 151 -33.02 -48.51 10.04
C PRO A 151 -34.49 -48.24 9.72
N LYS A 152 -35.29 -48.06 10.78
CA LYS A 152 -36.74 -47.74 10.69
C LYS A 152 -37.02 -46.38 10.05
N VAL A 153 -36.09 -45.43 10.14
CA VAL A 153 -36.19 -44.07 9.60
C VAL A 153 -34.86 -43.62 8.99
N GLY A 154 -34.90 -42.62 8.11
CA GLY A 154 -33.70 -42.05 7.48
C GLY A 154 -33.25 -42.77 6.21
N GLN A 155 -31.97 -42.58 5.86
CA GLN A 155 -31.37 -43.10 4.63
C GLN A 155 -31.16 -44.62 4.72
N ILE A 156 -31.53 -45.34 3.66
CA ILE A 156 -31.32 -46.78 3.58
C ILE A 156 -29.82 -47.04 3.31
N PRO A 157 -29.16 -47.93 4.08
CA PRO A 157 -27.77 -48.28 3.84
C PRO A 157 -27.58 -48.85 2.44
N ARG A 158 -26.49 -48.45 1.77
CA ARG A 158 -26.18 -48.91 0.41
C ARG A 158 -26.16 -50.43 0.28
N ARG A 159 -25.69 -51.14 1.31
CA ARG A 159 -25.67 -52.61 1.35
C ARG A 159 -27.06 -53.22 1.20
N VAL A 160 -28.07 -52.61 1.83
CA VAL A 160 -29.47 -53.07 1.74
C VAL A 160 -30.03 -52.80 0.34
N LEU A 161 -29.72 -51.64 -0.24
CA LEU A 161 -30.16 -51.29 -1.60
C LEU A 161 -29.53 -52.18 -2.67
N ASP A 162 -28.24 -52.48 -2.56
CA ASP A 162 -27.53 -53.34 -3.50
C ASP A 162 -28.07 -54.77 -3.44
N ALA A 163 -28.35 -55.30 -2.23
CA ALA A 163 -28.95 -56.61 -2.05
C ALA A 163 -30.40 -56.66 -2.58
N TRP A 164 -31.20 -55.60 -2.36
CA TRP A 164 -32.55 -55.48 -2.91
C TRP A 164 -32.55 -55.46 -4.45
N ARG A 165 -31.58 -54.80 -5.07
CA ARG A 165 -31.42 -54.74 -6.54
C ARG A 165 -30.95 -56.05 -7.16
N GLN A 166 -30.24 -56.87 -6.39
CA GLN A 166 -29.75 -58.18 -6.84
C GLN A 166 -30.76 -59.31 -6.64
N ARG A 167 -31.95 -59.02 -6.09
CA ARG A 167 -33.01 -60.03 -5.97
C ARG A 167 -33.44 -60.49 -7.37
N PRO A 168 -33.55 -61.79 -7.63
CA PRO A 168 -34.23 -62.26 -8.84
C PRO A 168 -35.69 -61.82 -8.76
N ALA A 169 -36.22 -61.21 -9.83
CA ALA A 169 -37.65 -60.94 -9.92
C ALA A 169 -38.39 -62.28 -9.85
N ALA A 170 -39.31 -62.41 -8.90
CA ALA A 170 -40.20 -63.56 -8.80
C ALA A 170 -41.26 -63.53 -9.91
#